data_AF-A0A8D0GS10-F1
#
_entry.id   AF-A0A8D0GS10-F1
#
_cell.length_a   1.000
_cell.length_b   1.000
_cell.length_c   1.000
_cell.angle_alpha   90.00
_cell.angle_beta   90.00
_cell.angle_gamma   90.00
#
_symmetry.space_group_name_H-M   'P 1'
#
loop_
_entity.id
_entity.type
_entity.pdbx_description
1 polymer ?
#
loop_
_entity_poly.entity_id
_entity_poly.type
_entity_poly.pdbx_seq_one_letter_code
_entity_poly.pdbx_strand_id
1 'polypeptide(L)'
;RTKELWVDEVEANQGQVKVHGILSNTHRQASRVILSFDFPFYGHPQRHITIATGGFIFMGEVVHRMLTATQYIAPLMANFNPSYSRNSTIKYFDNGMVFVVQWDKVYLEGKEEMGSFTFQAALHSDGRIVFGYKEIPMPILKISATQHPVKAGLSDAFMIFNSSPDVPETRRRIIYEYHRAELDTSKVTSMSAVEFTPLPSDQRLSNPVGDKHPCTHPTLHIPKEAGTEDPYRVQWWWGEENVFLK
;
A
#
# COMPACT_ATOMS: atom_id res chain seq x y z
N ARG A 1 18.44 14.02 -0.23
CA ARG A 1 17.65 12.91 -0.81
C ARG A 1 16.22 12.81 -0.29
N THR A 2 15.92 12.69 1.00
CA THR A 2 14.52 12.63 1.48
C THR A 2 13.67 13.83 1.04
N LYS A 3 14.26 15.04 1.07
CA LYS A 3 13.64 16.25 0.53
C LYS A 3 13.36 16.20 -0.98
N GLU A 4 14.13 15.41 -1.74
CA GLU A 4 13.95 15.25 -3.19
C GLU A 4 12.85 14.22 -3.54
N LEU A 5 12.51 13.33 -2.59
CA LEU A 5 11.45 12.32 -2.74
C LEU A 5 10.08 12.83 -2.26
N TRP A 6 10.07 13.90 -1.46
CA TRP A 6 8.84 14.58 -1.11
C TRP A 6 8.42 15.49 -2.27
N VAL A 7 7.24 15.25 -2.83
CA VAL A 7 6.67 16.19 -3.81
C VAL A 7 6.02 17.36 -3.10
N ASP A 8 6.60 18.55 -3.24
CA ASP A 8 6.02 19.77 -2.70
C ASP A 8 4.84 20.26 -3.54
N GLU A 9 3.73 20.57 -2.87
CA GLU A 9 2.50 21.09 -3.47
C GLU A 9 2.69 22.44 -4.19
N VAL A 10 3.76 23.16 -3.86
CA VAL A 10 4.10 24.44 -4.51
C VAL A 10 4.75 24.21 -5.88
N GLU A 11 5.46 23.09 -6.06
CA GLU A 11 6.03 22.68 -7.35
C GLU A 11 4.99 21.97 -8.23
N ALA A 12 4.05 21.25 -7.61
CA ALA A 12 2.86 20.72 -8.26
C ALA A 12 1.87 21.85 -8.55
N ASN A 13 2.07 22.57 -9.65
CA ASN A 13 1.23 23.65 -10.19
C ASN A 13 -0.15 23.76 -9.49
N GLN A 14 -0.30 24.71 -8.56
CA GLN A 14 -1.36 24.75 -7.52
C GLN A 14 -2.80 24.50 -8.01
N GLY A 15 -3.09 24.74 -9.30
CA GLY A 15 -4.38 24.45 -9.93
C GLY A 15 -4.69 22.95 -10.13
N GLN A 16 -3.72 22.04 -9.99
CA GLN A 16 -3.91 20.59 -10.17
C GLN A 16 -4.17 19.84 -8.86
N VAL A 17 -3.84 20.44 -7.70
CA VAL A 17 -4.08 19.83 -6.39
C VAL A 17 -5.57 19.86 -6.08
N LYS A 18 -6.16 18.69 -5.84
CA LYS A 18 -7.57 18.52 -5.48
C LYS A 18 -7.69 18.11 -4.02
N VAL A 19 -8.32 18.96 -3.21
CA VAL A 19 -8.70 18.59 -1.84
C VAL A 19 -10.00 17.79 -1.88
N HIS A 20 -10.00 16.58 -1.33
CA HIS A 20 -11.16 15.71 -1.36
C HIS A 20 -12.13 16.02 -0.21
N GLY A 21 -13.16 16.83 -0.47
CA GLY A 21 -14.13 17.31 0.54
C GLY A 21 -14.69 16.22 1.46
N ILE A 22 -15.20 15.10 0.93
CA ILE A 22 -15.77 14.02 1.77
C ILE A 22 -14.70 13.34 2.62
N LEU A 23 -13.62 12.85 2.02
CA LEU A 23 -12.54 12.15 2.74
C LEU A 23 -11.88 13.02 3.82
N SER A 24 -11.73 14.34 3.58
CA SER A 24 -11.21 15.26 4.60
C SER A 24 -12.13 15.46 5.81
N ASN A 25 -13.43 15.11 5.70
CA ASN A 25 -14.43 15.40 6.74
C ASN A 25 -15.15 14.15 7.27
N THR A 26 -14.67 12.95 6.94
CA THR A 26 -15.33 11.70 7.34
C THR A 26 -14.33 10.68 7.88
N HIS A 27 -14.85 9.73 8.66
CA HIS A 27 -14.10 8.56 9.15
C HIS A 27 -14.53 7.30 8.38
N ARG A 28 -13.57 6.40 8.12
CA ARG A 28 -13.79 5.11 7.45
C ARG A 28 -14.52 5.25 6.11
N GLN A 29 -14.07 6.21 5.32
CA GLN A 29 -14.56 6.42 3.96
C GLN A 29 -13.47 6.11 2.94
N ALA A 30 -13.91 5.84 1.72
CA ALA A 30 -13.03 5.70 0.58
C ALA A 30 -13.70 6.25 -0.67
N SER A 31 -12.89 6.78 -1.59
CA SER A 31 -13.40 7.40 -2.81
C SER A 31 -12.57 6.99 -4.01
N ARG A 32 -13.26 6.70 -5.12
CA ARG A 32 -12.63 6.24 -6.36
C ARG A 32 -12.06 7.44 -7.12
N VAL A 33 -10.84 7.29 -7.61
CA VAL A 33 -10.14 8.24 -8.47
C VAL A 33 -9.67 7.50 -9.71
N ILE A 34 -9.67 8.19 -10.85
CA ILE A 34 -9.18 7.67 -12.12
C ILE A 34 -7.85 8.36 -12.42
N LEU A 35 -6.79 7.57 -12.54
CA LEU A 35 -5.47 8.01 -12.93
C LEU A 35 -5.46 8.44 -14.41
N SER A 36 -4.68 9.47 -14.69
CA SER A 36 -4.47 9.97 -16.05
C SER A 36 -3.56 9.06 -16.90
N PHE A 37 -2.86 8.10 -16.27
CA PHE A 37 -1.96 7.12 -16.89
C PHE A 37 -2.24 5.70 -16.39
N ASP A 38 -1.73 4.69 -17.11
CA ASP A 38 -1.74 3.29 -16.67
C ASP A 38 -0.61 3.04 -15.67
N PHE A 39 -0.96 2.83 -14.40
CA PHE A 39 0.02 2.50 -13.38
C PHE A 39 0.26 0.98 -13.33
N PRO A 40 1.50 0.48 -13.51
CA PRO A 40 1.78 -0.94 -13.53
C PRO A 40 1.86 -1.52 -12.10
N PHE A 41 0.77 -2.13 -11.63
CA PHE A 41 0.72 -2.76 -10.31
C PHE A 41 0.65 -4.29 -10.46
N TYR A 42 1.69 -4.99 -9.98
CA TYR A 42 1.81 -6.46 -10.07
C TYR A 42 1.59 -7.04 -11.48
N GLY A 43 2.10 -6.35 -12.50
CA GLY A 43 2.00 -6.78 -13.89
C GLY A 43 0.67 -6.41 -14.58
N HIS A 44 -0.24 -5.74 -13.87
CA HIS A 44 -1.51 -5.29 -14.43
C HIS A 44 -1.54 -3.75 -14.53
N PRO A 45 -1.94 -3.18 -15.68
CA PRO A 45 -2.17 -1.75 -15.79
C PRO A 45 -3.41 -1.36 -14.98
N GLN A 46 -3.26 -0.42 -14.06
CA GLN A 46 -4.33 0.08 -13.19
C GLN A 46 -4.55 1.56 -13.44
N ARG A 47 -5.82 1.94 -13.69
CA ARG A 47 -6.25 3.35 -13.73
C ARG A 47 -7.23 3.70 -12.64
N HIS A 48 -8.02 2.74 -12.20
CA HIS A 48 -9.02 2.98 -11.17
C HIS A 48 -8.46 2.62 -9.81
N ILE A 49 -8.29 3.63 -8.97
CA ILE A 49 -7.82 3.46 -7.60
C ILE A 49 -8.86 4.00 -6.63
N THR A 50 -8.76 3.60 -5.37
CA THR A 50 -9.66 4.08 -4.32
C THR A 50 -8.84 4.58 -3.14
N ILE A 51 -8.91 5.88 -2.86
CA ILE A 51 -8.22 6.51 -1.72
C ILE A 51 -9.07 6.30 -0.47
N ALA A 52 -8.47 5.77 0.60
CA ALA A 52 -9.16 5.57 1.88
C ALA A 52 -8.68 6.56 2.95
N THR A 53 -9.58 6.95 3.85
CA THR A 53 -9.24 7.83 4.98
C THR A 53 -8.19 7.20 5.91
N GLY A 54 -8.13 5.87 5.96
CA GLY A 54 -7.21 5.10 6.79
C GLY A 54 -5.76 5.06 6.30
N GLY A 55 -5.33 5.94 5.39
CA GLY A 55 -3.91 6.08 5.01
C GLY A 55 -3.40 5.10 3.95
N PHE A 56 -4.28 4.63 3.06
CA PHE A 56 -3.91 3.70 1.99
C PHE A 56 -4.72 3.92 0.71
N ILE A 57 -4.20 3.39 -0.40
CA ILE A 57 -4.86 3.30 -1.70
C ILE A 57 -5.24 1.84 -1.90
N PHE A 58 -6.52 1.58 -2.15
CA PHE A 58 -6.99 0.29 -2.61
C PHE A 58 -6.89 0.22 -4.13
N MET A 59 -6.28 -0.86 -4.62
CA MET A 59 -5.93 -1.07 -6.04
C MET A 59 -6.88 -2.03 -6.75
N GLY A 60 -7.83 -2.63 -6.04
CA GLY A 60 -8.76 -3.58 -6.65
C GLY A 60 -9.88 -2.91 -7.42
N GLU A 61 -10.33 -3.59 -8.48
CA GLU A 61 -11.37 -3.08 -9.37
C GLU A 61 -12.74 -2.99 -8.68
N VAL A 62 -13.08 -3.99 -7.88
CA VAL A 62 -14.36 -4.11 -7.17
C VAL A 62 -14.21 -3.67 -5.73
N VAL A 63 -14.92 -2.61 -5.34
CA VAL A 63 -14.93 -2.12 -3.95
C VAL A 63 -15.79 -3.07 -3.10
N HIS A 64 -15.20 -3.59 -2.02
CA HIS A 64 -15.89 -4.47 -1.06
C HIS A 64 -15.59 -4.05 0.39
N ARG A 65 -16.27 -4.63 1.38
CA ARG A 65 -16.11 -4.28 2.81
C ARG A 65 -14.72 -4.58 3.43
N MET A 66 -13.82 -5.24 2.69
CA MET A 66 -12.52 -5.74 3.20
C MET A 66 -11.35 -5.12 2.44
N LEU A 67 -11.42 -3.82 2.12
CA LEU A 67 -10.39 -3.13 1.33
C LEU A 67 -8.98 -3.25 1.93
N THR A 68 -8.88 -3.34 3.25
CA THR A 68 -7.61 -3.47 4.01
C THR A 68 -6.96 -4.85 3.91
N ALA A 69 -7.67 -5.84 3.37
CA ALA A 69 -7.26 -7.24 3.37
C ALA A 69 -6.85 -7.77 1.99
N THR A 70 -6.91 -6.95 0.94
CA THR A 70 -6.70 -7.39 -0.45
C THR A 70 -5.59 -6.59 -1.13
N GLN A 71 -5.88 -5.89 -2.24
CA GLN A 71 -4.89 -5.19 -3.06
C GLN A 71 -4.72 -3.74 -2.58
N TYR A 72 -3.56 -3.41 -2.02
CA TYR A 72 -3.33 -2.06 -1.49
C TYR A 72 -1.89 -1.55 -1.67
N ILE A 73 -1.79 -0.23 -1.66
CA ILE A 73 -0.56 0.55 -1.48
C ILE A 73 -0.77 1.39 -0.21
N ALA A 74 -0.02 1.09 0.85
CA ALA A 74 -0.20 1.69 2.16
C ALA A 74 1.10 2.36 2.63
N PRO A 75 1.26 3.69 2.46
CA PRO A 75 2.35 4.40 3.11
C PRO A 75 2.26 4.26 4.64
N LEU A 76 1.05 4.39 5.18
CA LEU A 76 0.73 4.06 6.57
C LEU A 76 -0.76 3.81 6.72
N MET A 77 -1.18 2.56 6.76
CA MET A 77 -2.55 2.17 7.06
C MET A 77 -2.76 2.16 8.57
N ALA A 78 -3.73 2.90 9.08
CA ALA A 78 -4.14 2.91 10.50
C ALA A 78 -5.57 3.48 10.66
N ASN A 79 -6.07 3.54 11.90
CA ASN A 79 -7.40 4.08 12.20
C ASN A 79 -7.43 5.64 12.15
N PHE A 80 -6.98 6.24 11.06
CA PHE A 80 -6.99 7.68 10.90
C PHE A 80 -8.41 8.22 10.71
N ASN A 81 -8.69 9.32 11.40
CA ASN A 81 -9.93 10.06 11.33
C ASN A 81 -9.69 11.54 10.96
N PRO A 82 -9.75 11.87 9.65
CA PRO A 82 -9.65 13.26 9.19
C PRO A 82 -10.72 14.18 9.80
N SER A 83 -11.92 13.67 10.07
CA SER A 83 -13.07 14.47 10.54
C SER A 83 -12.87 15.14 11.91
N TYR A 84 -11.88 14.68 12.70
CA TYR A 84 -11.56 15.25 14.01
C TYR A 84 -11.17 16.73 13.95
N SER A 85 -10.46 17.14 12.90
CA SER A 85 -9.94 18.51 12.78
C SER A 85 -10.26 19.10 11.42
N ARG A 86 -10.72 20.36 11.40
CA ARG A 86 -10.93 21.13 10.16
C ARG A 86 -9.65 21.42 9.38
N ASN A 87 -8.50 21.24 10.02
CA ASN A 87 -7.19 21.40 9.39
C ASN A 87 -6.68 20.11 8.74
N SER A 88 -7.33 18.96 9.01
CA SER A 88 -7.01 17.71 8.33
C SER A 88 -7.45 17.79 6.88
N THR A 89 -6.59 17.40 5.95
CA THR A 89 -7.00 17.26 4.55
C THR A 89 -6.51 15.95 3.96
N ILE A 90 -7.34 15.37 3.08
CA ILE A 90 -6.87 14.38 2.11
C ILE A 90 -6.91 15.06 0.76
N LYS A 91 -5.75 15.21 0.16
CA LYS A 91 -5.58 15.88 -1.13
C LYS A 91 -4.76 15.02 -2.06
N TYR A 92 -4.99 15.17 -3.34
CA TYR A 92 -4.26 14.45 -4.36
C TYR A 92 -4.02 15.32 -5.58
N PHE A 93 -2.99 14.99 -6.34
CA PHE A 93 -2.72 15.61 -7.63
C PHE A 93 -2.31 14.53 -8.63
N ASP A 94 -2.55 14.82 -9.90
CA ASP A 94 -2.19 13.94 -11.02
C ASP A 94 -1.75 14.82 -12.20
N ASN A 95 -0.54 14.58 -12.73
CA ASN A 95 0.03 15.37 -13.82
C ASN A 95 0.34 14.56 -15.10
N GLY A 96 -0.15 13.32 -15.21
CA GLY A 96 0.17 12.44 -16.36
C GLY A 96 1.41 11.58 -16.19
N MET A 97 2.35 11.97 -15.32
CA MET A 97 3.58 11.22 -15.06
C MET A 97 3.65 10.67 -13.64
N VAL A 98 3.07 11.39 -12.68
CA VAL A 98 3.00 10.99 -11.27
C VAL A 98 1.63 11.37 -10.71
N PHE A 99 1.09 10.45 -9.93
CA PHE A 99 -0.07 10.67 -9.07
C PHE A 99 0.41 10.70 -7.63
N VAL A 100 -0.02 11.67 -6.84
CA VAL A 100 0.30 11.73 -5.40
C VAL A 100 -0.97 11.93 -4.61
N VAL A 101 -1.07 11.22 -3.50
CA VAL A 101 -2.06 11.46 -2.47
C VAL A 101 -1.36 11.73 -1.14
N GLN A 102 -1.81 12.77 -0.45
CA GLN A 102 -1.33 13.18 0.86
C GLN A 102 -2.46 13.15 1.88
N TRP A 103 -2.18 12.51 3.01
CA TRP A 103 -2.95 12.64 4.24
C TRP A 103 -2.24 13.69 5.09
N ASP A 104 -2.81 14.88 5.14
CA ASP A 104 -2.23 16.07 5.74
C ASP A 104 -2.89 16.36 7.08
N LYS A 105 -2.08 16.38 8.15
CA LYS A 105 -2.51 16.62 9.53
C LYS A 105 -3.69 15.75 9.98
N VAL A 106 -3.71 14.48 9.59
CA VAL A 106 -4.75 13.53 10.01
C VAL A 106 -4.45 12.97 11.40
N TYR A 107 -5.48 12.71 12.21
CA TYR A 107 -5.32 12.21 13.57
C TYR A 107 -5.68 10.72 13.67
N LEU A 108 -5.03 10.01 14.57
CA LEU A 108 -5.45 8.66 14.95
C LEU A 108 -6.69 8.74 15.84
N GLU A 109 -7.72 7.99 15.51
CA GLU A 109 -8.97 7.92 16.28
C GLU A 109 -8.69 7.54 17.74
N GLY A 110 -9.13 8.39 18.68
CA GLY A 110 -8.96 8.20 20.12
C GLY A 110 -7.51 8.35 20.62
N LYS A 111 -6.64 8.95 19.81
CA LYS A 111 -5.23 9.24 20.09
C LYS A 111 -4.83 10.65 19.64
N GLU A 112 -5.77 11.58 19.65
CA GLU A 112 -5.56 12.91 19.09
C GLU A 112 -4.57 13.75 19.89
N GLU A 113 -4.39 13.43 21.19
CA GLU A 113 -3.37 14.01 22.07
C GLU A 113 -1.94 13.73 21.61
N MET A 114 -1.73 12.68 20.82
CA MET A 114 -0.42 12.29 20.32
C MET A 114 0.04 13.15 19.14
N GLY A 115 -0.81 14.03 18.61
CA GLY A 115 -0.51 14.90 17.48
C GLY A 115 -0.98 14.35 16.13
N SER A 116 -0.76 15.14 15.08
CA SER A 116 -1.22 14.84 13.73
C SER A 116 -0.14 14.16 12.88
N PHE A 117 -0.57 13.32 11.94
CA PHE A 117 0.27 12.64 10.98
C PHE A 117 0.19 13.34 9.63
N THR A 118 1.34 13.48 8.96
CA THR A 118 1.43 14.00 7.60
C THR A 118 2.33 13.11 6.76
N PHE A 119 1.75 12.44 5.77
CA PHE A 119 2.45 11.50 4.91
C PHE A 119 1.78 11.39 3.53
N GLN A 120 2.50 10.84 2.56
CA GLN A 120 2.03 10.71 1.19
C GLN A 120 2.46 9.40 0.54
N ALA A 121 1.75 9.03 -0.52
CA ALA A 121 2.18 8.06 -1.50
C ALA A 121 2.20 8.70 -2.89
N ALA A 122 3.30 8.50 -3.61
CA ALA A 122 3.46 8.87 -5.01
C ALA A 122 3.56 7.62 -5.88
N LEU A 123 2.73 7.56 -6.92
CA LEU A 123 2.71 6.52 -7.95
C LEU A 123 3.27 7.13 -9.23
N HIS A 124 4.43 6.65 -9.68
CA HIS A 124 5.03 7.10 -10.93
C HIS A 124 4.59 6.19 -12.08
N SER A 125 4.38 6.78 -13.25
CA SER A 125 4.01 6.07 -14.49
C SER A 125 5.01 5.00 -14.92
N ASP A 126 6.27 5.10 -14.47
CA ASP A 126 7.30 4.07 -14.67
C ASP A 126 7.19 2.88 -13.70
N GLY A 127 6.21 2.89 -12.79
CA GLY A 127 5.96 1.84 -11.80
C GLY A 127 6.66 2.04 -10.46
N ARG A 128 7.45 3.10 -10.29
CA ARG A 128 8.00 3.43 -8.96
C ARG A 128 6.89 3.87 -8.01
N ILE A 129 7.04 3.51 -6.75
CA ILE A 129 6.17 3.95 -5.66
C ILE A 129 7.04 4.60 -4.60
N VAL A 130 6.68 5.81 -4.17
CA VAL A 130 7.40 6.51 -3.09
C VAL A 130 6.46 6.78 -1.94
N PHE A 131 6.85 6.40 -0.73
CA PHE A 131 6.21 6.82 0.50
C PHE A 131 7.02 7.94 1.13
N GLY A 132 6.36 9.04 1.48
CA GLY A 132 6.97 10.17 2.17
C GLY A 132 6.35 10.38 3.53
N TYR A 133 7.17 10.56 4.56
CA TYR A 133 6.74 10.76 5.93
C TYR A 133 7.25 12.11 6.43
N LYS A 134 6.37 13.11 6.46
CA LYS A 134 6.73 14.46 6.92
C LYS A 134 6.63 14.55 8.44
N GLU A 135 5.53 14.05 8.99
CA GLU A 135 5.26 14.11 10.43
C GLU A 135 4.64 12.80 10.91
N ILE A 136 5.33 12.12 11.82
CA ILE A 136 4.96 10.88 12.49
C ILE A 136 5.21 11.09 13.99
N PRO A 137 4.21 11.57 14.75
CA PRO A 137 4.43 12.11 16.09
C PRO A 137 4.56 11.02 17.19
N MET A 138 4.34 9.75 16.83
CA MET A 138 4.55 8.60 17.72
C MET A 138 5.06 7.38 16.95
N PRO A 139 5.80 6.46 17.60
CA PRO A 139 6.22 5.21 16.97
C PRO A 139 5.03 4.38 16.48
N ILE A 140 5.10 3.87 15.25
CA ILE A 140 4.01 3.07 14.64
C ILE A 140 3.71 1.81 15.44
N LEU A 141 4.73 1.20 16.05
CA LEU A 141 4.58 0.02 16.92
C LEU A 141 3.67 0.25 18.14
N LYS A 142 3.39 1.51 18.50
CA LYS A 142 2.47 1.86 19.60
C LYS A 142 1.03 2.09 19.14
N ILE A 143 0.75 2.01 17.85
CA ILE A 143 -0.60 2.16 17.30
C ILE A 143 -1.35 0.83 17.48
N SER A 144 -2.54 0.88 18.06
CA SER A 144 -3.36 -0.32 18.26
C SER A 144 -3.95 -0.83 16.96
N ALA A 145 -3.78 -2.14 16.70
CA ALA A 145 -4.39 -2.83 15.56
C ALA A 145 -5.79 -3.39 15.85
N THR A 146 -6.37 -3.15 17.04
CA THR A 146 -7.63 -3.79 17.46
C THR A 146 -8.85 -3.33 16.68
N GLN A 147 -8.95 -2.03 16.39
CA GLN A 147 -10.10 -1.45 15.69
C GLN A 147 -9.89 -1.32 14.19
N HIS A 148 -8.63 -1.29 13.75
CA HIS A 148 -8.23 -1.16 12.36
C HIS A 148 -6.82 -1.74 12.18
N PRO A 149 -6.52 -2.41 11.06
CA PRO A 149 -5.16 -2.86 10.78
C PRO A 149 -4.14 -1.71 10.79
N VAL A 150 -2.93 -2.02 11.25
CA VAL A 150 -1.76 -1.15 11.15
C VAL A 150 -0.78 -1.80 10.18
N LYS A 151 -0.56 -1.18 9.01
CA LYS A 151 0.28 -1.75 7.94
C LYS A 151 1.05 -0.65 7.22
N ALA A 152 2.24 -0.97 6.72
CA ALA A 152 2.96 -0.12 5.78
C ALA A 152 3.60 -1.02 4.72
N GLY A 153 3.35 -0.76 3.44
CA GLY A 153 3.79 -1.64 2.36
C GLY A 153 2.80 -1.79 1.20
N LEU A 154 3.01 -2.84 0.42
CA LEU A 154 2.24 -3.20 -0.77
C LEU A 154 1.64 -4.61 -0.60
N SER A 155 0.46 -4.84 -1.16
CA SER A 155 -0.17 -6.16 -1.16
C SER A 155 -0.93 -6.41 -2.45
N ASP A 156 -0.80 -7.62 -2.97
CA ASP A 156 -1.61 -8.17 -4.05
C ASP A 156 -2.31 -9.45 -3.59
N ALA A 157 -3.61 -9.50 -3.82
CA ALA A 157 -4.47 -10.59 -3.41
C ALA A 157 -5.76 -10.57 -4.20
N PHE A 158 -6.35 -11.73 -4.46
CA PHE A 158 -7.67 -11.82 -5.08
C PHE A 158 -8.67 -12.46 -4.13
N MET A 159 -9.95 -12.13 -4.33
CA MET A 159 -11.04 -12.69 -3.55
C MET A 159 -11.84 -13.65 -4.41
N ILE A 160 -12.01 -14.88 -3.94
CA ILE A 160 -12.99 -15.81 -4.50
C ILE A 160 -14.28 -15.65 -3.71
N PHE A 161 -15.37 -15.39 -4.42
CA PHE A 161 -16.71 -15.38 -3.86
C PHE A 161 -17.41 -16.71 -4.16
N ASN A 162 -17.76 -17.45 -3.11
CA ASN A 162 -18.60 -18.63 -3.22
C ASN A 162 -20.06 -18.24 -2.99
N SER A 163 -20.82 -18.20 -4.08
CA SER A 163 -22.25 -17.84 -4.08
C SER A 163 -23.17 -18.97 -3.64
N SER A 164 -22.65 -20.15 -3.28
CA SER A 164 -23.49 -21.29 -2.91
C SER A 164 -24.34 -20.99 -1.67
N PRO A 165 -25.67 -21.24 -1.72
CA PRO A 165 -26.55 -21.02 -0.58
C PRO A 165 -26.18 -21.89 0.63
N ASP A 166 -25.55 -23.06 0.42
CA ASP A 166 -25.15 -24.00 1.47
C ASP A 166 -23.90 -23.56 2.25
N VAL A 167 -23.18 -22.55 1.75
CA VAL A 167 -21.98 -22.03 2.41
C VAL A 167 -22.39 -20.91 3.37
N PRO A 168 -22.04 -21.00 4.68
CA PRO A 168 -22.28 -19.91 5.62
C PRO A 168 -21.64 -18.62 5.14
N GLU A 169 -22.30 -17.47 5.35
CA GLU A 169 -21.86 -16.17 4.83
C GLU A 169 -20.41 -15.81 5.20
N THR A 170 -19.96 -16.26 6.38
CA THR A 170 -18.58 -16.12 6.88
C THR A 170 -17.52 -16.87 6.07
N ARG A 171 -17.91 -17.90 5.31
CA ARG A 171 -17.05 -18.72 4.44
C ARG A 171 -17.25 -18.45 2.96
N ARG A 172 -18.14 -17.52 2.59
CA ARG A 172 -18.41 -17.17 1.18
C ARG A 172 -17.30 -16.34 0.55
N ARG A 173 -16.36 -15.82 1.32
CA ARG A 173 -15.27 -14.98 0.83
C ARG A 173 -13.94 -15.54 1.32
N ILE A 174 -13.11 -15.98 0.37
CA ILE A 174 -11.75 -16.44 0.65
C ILE A 174 -10.80 -15.48 -0.06
N ILE A 175 -9.83 -14.98 0.69
CA ILE A 175 -8.78 -14.12 0.17
C ILE A 175 -7.56 -14.99 -0.09
N TYR A 176 -7.07 -14.96 -1.32
CA TYR A 176 -5.81 -15.57 -1.71
C TYR A 176 -4.80 -14.44 -1.90
N GLU A 177 -3.84 -14.37 -0.98
CA GLU A 177 -2.73 -13.43 -1.08
C GLU A 177 -1.68 -13.99 -2.03
N TYR A 178 -1.30 -13.19 -3.03
CA TYR A 178 -0.26 -13.55 -3.98
C TYR A 178 1.11 -13.07 -3.50
N HIS A 179 1.19 -11.80 -3.09
CA HIS A 179 2.43 -11.21 -2.64
C HIS A 179 2.21 -10.02 -1.70
N ARG A 180 3.14 -9.84 -0.76
CA ARG A 180 3.19 -8.68 0.12
C ARG A 180 4.63 -8.18 0.30
N ALA A 181 4.81 -6.88 0.17
CA ALA A 181 6.05 -6.20 0.51
C ALA A 181 5.80 -5.29 1.72
N GLU A 182 6.21 -5.72 2.91
CA GLU A 182 6.01 -4.98 4.16
C GLU A 182 7.22 -4.10 4.48
N LEU A 183 6.94 -2.91 5.04
CA LEU A 183 7.96 -2.06 5.62
C LEU A 183 8.20 -2.43 7.07
N ASP A 184 9.47 -2.38 7.48
CA ASP A 184 9.81 -2.35 8.89
C ASP A 184 9.34 -1.03 9.51
N THR A 185 8.16 -1.09 10.14
CA THR A 185 7.51 0.06 10.77
C THR A 185 8.32 0.69 11.90
N SER A 186 9.32 0.00 12.46
CA SER A 186 10.23 0.58 13.45
C SER A 186 11.14 1.66 12.87
N LYS A 187 11.37 1.63 11.55
CA LYS A 187 12.23 2.55 10.82
C LYS A 187 11.47 3.71 10.16
N VAL A 188 10.13 3.67 10.16
CA VAL A 188 9.30 4.77 9.65
C VAL A 188 9.23 5.89 10.69
N THR A 189 9.82 7.03 10.36
CA THR A 189 9.95 8.19 11.25
C THR A 189 9.63 9.49 10.50
N SER A 190 9.45 10.59 11.23
CA SER A 190 9.31 11.91 10.61
C SER A 190 10.53 12.24 9.74
N MET A 191 10.31 12.97 8.65
CA MET A 191 11.35 13.36 7.70
C MET A 191 12.09 12.16 7.09
N SER A 192 11.37 11.09 6.79
CA SER A 192 11.89 9.89 6.10
C SER A 192 11.09 9.58 4.83
N ALA A 193 11.64 8.73 3.97
CA ALA A 193 10.95 8.26 2.77
C ALA A 193 11.38 6.85 2.40
N VAL A 194 10.56 6.16 1.63
CA VAL A 194 10.84 4.83 1.08
C VAL A 194 10.48 4.81 -0.40
N GLU A 195 11.35 4.23 -1.23
CA GLU A 195 11.10 4.05 -2.67
C GLU A 195 11.08 2.56 -3.02
N PHE A 196 10.01 2.13 -3.69
CA PHE A 196 9.91 0.83 -4.34
C PHE A 196 10.18 1.03 -5.83
N THR A 197 11.12 0.24 -6.35
CA THR A 197 11.45 0.25 -7.78
C THR A 197 10.95 -1.04 -8.42
N PRO A 198 10.24 -0.99 -9.55
CA PRO A 198 9.80 -2.18 -10.25
C PRO A 198 10.99 -2.95 -10.81
N LEU A 199 10.90 -4.29 -10.80
CA LEU A 199 11.93 -5.14 -11.40
C LEU A 199 11.96 -4.98 -12.93
N PRO A 200 13.15 -5.03 -13.57
CA PRO A 200 13.29 -5.01 -15.02
C PRO A 200 12.51 -6.13 -15.71
N SER A 201 11.98 -5.84 -16.90
CA SER A 201 11.07 -6.76 -17.62
C SER A 201 11.74 -8.05 -18.09
N ASP A 202 13.06 -8.08 -18.26
CA ASP A 202 13.80 -9.27 -18.73
C ASP A 202 13.89 -10.39 -17.69
N GLN A 203 13.66 -10.09 -16.41
CA GLN A 203 13.51 -11.09 -15.34
C GLN A 203 12.07 -11.62 -15.24
N ARG A 204 11.10 -11.08 -16.00
CA ARG A 204 9.72 -11.59 -16.03
C ARG A 204 9.56 -12.84 -16.89
N LEU A 205 10.47 -13.08 -17.84
CA LEU A 205 10.36 -14.17 -18.84
C LEU A 205 11.33 -15.34 -18.61
N SER A 206 12.22 -15.29 -17.60
CA SER A 206 13.14 -16.39 -17.32
C SER A 206 12.58 -17.48 -16.40
N ASN A 207 11.28 -17.43 -16.06
CA ASN A 207 10.59 -18.58 -15.49
C ASN A 207 10.07 -19.45 -16.63
N PRO A 208 10.67 -20.62 -16.91
CA PRO A 208 10.04 -21.59 -17.79
C PRO A 208 8.88 -22.21 -17.02
N VAL A 209 7.72 -21.55 -16.99
CA VAL A 209 6.47 -22.28 -16.86
C VAL A 209 6.32 -23.01 -18.18
N GLY A 210 6.71 -24.28 -18.19
CA GLY A 210 6.50 -25.15 -19.33
C GLY A 210 5.05 -25.05 -19.78
N ASP A 211 4.87 -24.72 -21.05
CA ASP A 211 3.65 -24.92 -21.79
C ASP A 211 3.11 -26.33 -21.54
N LYS A 212 2.07 -26.48 -20.71
CA LYS A 212 0.93 -27.40 -20.86
C LYS A 212 -0.23 -26.98 -19.94
N HIS A 213 -1.16 -26.16 -20.46
CA HIS A 213 -2.63 -26.16 -20.23
C HIS A 213 -3.23 -26.18 -18.79
N PRO A 214 -4.52 -25.80 -18.63
CA PRO A 214 -4.94 -24.95 -17.52
C PRO A 214 -5.33 -25.70 -16.23
N CYS A 215 -5.08 -25.04 -15.10
CA CYS A 215 -5.66 -25.28 -13.78
C CYS A 215 -5.42 -26.67 -13.13
N THR A 216 -4.32 -26.81 -12.38
CA THR A 216 -4.25 -27.74 -11.23
C THR A 216 -3.32 -27.19 -10.14
N HIS A 217 -3.81 -27.16 -8.89
CA HIS A 217 -3.13 -26.69 -7.67
C HIS A 217 -1.85 -27.49 -7.36
N PRO A 218 -0.79 -26.88 -6.77
CA PRO A 218 0.32 -27.63 -6.18
C PRO A 218 0.11 -27.89 -4.67
N THR A 219 0.23 -29.16 -4.29
CA THR A 219 0.32 -29.65 -2.90
C THR A 219 1.75 -29.51 -2.38
N LEU A 220 1.93 -29.04 -1.13
CA LEU A 220 3.23 -28.83 -0.49
C LEU A 220 3.79 -30.13 0.13
N HIS A 221 5.05 -30.46 -0.18
CA HIS A 221 5.86 -31.45 0.55
C HIS A 221 6.99 -30.74 1.31
N ILE A 222 7.19 -31.10 2.58
CA ILE A 222 8.23 -30.56 3.47
C ILE A 222 9.30 -31.64 3.72
N PRO A 223 10.60 -31.36 3.57
CA PRO A 223 11.65 -32.15 4.23
C PRO A 223 12.39 -31.37 5.33
N LYS A 224 12.90 -32.14 6.29
CA LYS A 224 13.52 -31.80 7.59
C LYS A 224 14.97 -31.27 7.50
N GLU A 225 15.37 -30.55 8.55
CA GLU A 225 16.66 -29.87 8.84
C GLU A 225 17.94 -30.74 8.83
N ALA A 226 19.11 -30.10 8.58
CA ALA A 226 20.21 -29.84 9.56
C ALA A 226 21.57 -29.41 8.93
N GLY A 227 22.28 -28.41 9.52
CA GLY A 227 23.77 -28.40 9.64
C GLY A 227 24.66 -27.27 9.04
N THR A 228 25.02 -26.27 9.89
CA THR A 228 26.34 -25.58 10.18
C THR A 228 27.26 -24.85 9.15
N GLU A 229 27.54 -23.55 9.45
CA GLU A 229 28.74 -22.63 9.29
C GLU A 229 29.41 -22.42 7.90
N ASP A 230 29.85 -21.24 7.40
CA ASP A 230 30.22 -19.87 7.88
C ASP A 230 30.06 -18.85 6.68
N PRO A 231 30.28 -17.50 6.76
CA PRO A 231 29.38 -16.49 6.19
C PRO A 231 29.98 -15.82 4.92
N TYR A 232 29.18 -15.02 4.21
CA TYR A 232 29.59 -14.22 3.03
C TYR A 232 29.74 -14.95 1.68
N ARG A 233 28.69 -15.63 1.21
CA ARG A 233 28.26 -15.63 -0.21
C ARG A 233 27.00 -16.49 -0.39
N VAL A 234 26.33 -16.31 -1.54
CA VAL A 234 25.15 -17.02 -2.08
C VAL A 234 23.85 -16.22 -1.84
N GLN A 235 23.39 -15.42 -2.81
CA GLN A 235 22.57 -15.80 -3.98
C GLN A 235 21.21 -16.40 -3.62
N TRP A 236 20.23 -15.48 -3.55
CA TRP A 236 18.78 -15.55 -3.83
C TRP A 236 18.08 -16.91 -3.76
N TRP A 237 17.10 -17.03 -2.85
CA TRP A 237 15.72 -17.46 -3.15
C TRP A 237 14.80 -16.73 -2.16
N TRP A 238 13.71 -16.14 -2.69
CA TRP A 238 12.99 -14.99 -2.14
C TRP A 238 12.37 -15.20 -0.75
N GLY A 239 13.10 -14.74 0.26
CA GLY A 239 12.62 -14.29 1.56
C GLY A 239 13.33 -12.97 1.88
N GLU A 240 12.55 -12.01 2.39
CA GLU A 240 12.96 -10.78 3.08
C GLU A 240 13.88 -9.76 2.35
N GLU A 241 13.54 -8.49 2.58
CA GLU A 241 14.36 -7.30 2.36
C GLU A 241 14.89 -7.01 0.93
N ASN A 242 14.15 -6.16 0.22
CA ASN A 242 14.77 -5.05 -0.52
C ASN A 242 13.87 -3.82 -0.44
N VAL A 243 13.65 -3.38 0.80
CA VAL A 243 13.24 -2.01 1.09
C VAL A 243 14.52 -1.28 1.45
N PHE A 244 15.09 -0.54 0.51
CA PHE A 244 16.14 0.41 0.86
C PHE A 244 15.47 1.58 1.60
N LEU A 245 15.53 1.56 2.93
CA LEU A 245 15.35 2.77 3.72
C LEU A 245 16.59 3.65 3.49
N LYS A 246 16.37 4.85 2.97
CA LYS A 246 17.39 5.90 2.84
C LYS A 246 16.99 7.13 3.62
#